data_AF-A0A9Q6EMH7-F1
#
_entry.id   AF-A0A9Q6EMH7-F1
#
_cell.length_a   1.000
_cell.length_b   1.000
_cell.length_c   1.000
_cell.angle_alpha   90.00
_cell.angle_beta   90.00
_cell.angle_gamma   90.00
#
_symmetry.space_group_name_H-M   'P 1'
#
loop_
_entity.id
_entity.type
_entity.pdbx_description
1 polymer ?
#
loop_
_entity_poly.entity_id
_entity_poly.type
_entity_poly.pdbx_seq_one_letter_code
_entity_poly.pdbx_strand_id
1 'polypeptide(L)'
;MPINNCTDLLDGASLYEGQVANLESSVIRTAANADTDILVFGRALVKGSGDKDLILPVDANSLFMGIAYATDTIEKRSGFSINADGDFGYPLDWTISYLVRGVIGVKVVQNVNPASNVFWIHTPQTGQRKGQFRADADTNRAVQITNARFMKSGTAGSVVPLSINLA
;
A
#
# COMPACT_ATOMS: atom_id res chain seq x y z
N MET A 1 5.49 23.89 0.26
CA MET A 1 5.19 24.46 -1.07
C MET A 1 3.69 24.34 -1.27
N PRO A 2 2.94 25.42 -1.58
CA PRO A 2 1.51 25.32 -1.88
C PRO A 2 1.29 24.31 -3.00
N ILE A 3 0.18 23.58 -2.95
CA ILE A 3 -0.25 22.67 -4.02
C ILE A 3 -0.54 23.54 -5.24
N ASN A 4 0.38 23.56 -6.21
CA ASN A 4 0.31 24.45 -7.37
C ASN A 4 -0.34 23.78 -8.59
N ASN A 5 -0.58 22.47 -8.53
CA ASN A 5 -1.24 21.71 -9.58
C ASN A 5 -1.95 20.49 -9.01
N CYS A 6 -3.22 20.33 -9.38
CA CYS A 6 -4.05 19.16 -9.08
C CYS A 6 -3.67 17.94 -9.93
N THR A 7 -2.51 17.93 -10.58
CA THR A 7 -2.06 16.81 -11.43
C THR A 7 -1.72 15.55 -10.63
N ASP A 8 -1.33 15.68 -9.36
CA ASP A 8 -1.18 14.54 -8.43
C ASP A 8 -2.55 13.90 -8.08
N LEU A 9 -3.65 14.63 -8.33
CA LEU A 9 -5.04 14.15 -8.18
C LEU A 9 -5.65 13.67 -9.51
N LEU A 10 -4.95 13.84 -10.64
CA LEU A 10 -5.49 13.69 -11.99
C LEU A 10 -4.70 12.71 -12.88
N ASP A 11 -3.86 11.83 -12.32
CA ASP A 11 -3.13 10.79 -13.10
C ASP A 11 -4.06 9.71 -13.66
N GLY A 12 -5.16 10.04 -14.35
CA GLY A 12 -6.03 9.14 -15.14
C GLY A 12 -6.64 7.91 -14.43
N ALA A 13 -6.19 7.64 -13.22
CA ALA A 13 -6.56 6.65 -12.26
C ALA A 13 -7.52 7.39 -11.35
N SER A 14 -8.71 6.84 -11.19
CA SER A 14 -9.75 7.47 -10.36
C SER A 14 -9.34 7.60 -8.88
N LEU A 15 -8.13 7.18 -8.50
CA LEU A 15 -7.56 7.17 -7.15
C LEU A 15 -6.04 7.40 -7.19
N TYR A 16 -5.49 8.02 -6.14
CA TYR A 16 -4.04 8.00 -5.84
C TYR A 16 -3.66 6.86 -4.87
N GLU A 17 -2.37 6.55 -4.78
CA GLU A 17 -1.88 5.44 -3.95
C GLU A 17 -2.17 5.68 -2.46
N GLY A 18 -2.87 4.76 -1.81
CA GLY A 18 -3.34 4.87 -0.42
C GLY A 18 -4.67 5.59 -0.23
N GLN A 19 -5.29 6.12 -1.30
CA GLN A 19 -6.61 6.76 -1.22
C GLN A 19 -7.72 5.73 -1.03
N VAL A 20 -8.58 5.94 -0.04
CA VAL A 20 -9.81 5.14 0.10
C VAL A 20 -10.85 5.58 -0.92
N ALA A 21 -11.46 4.62 -1.61
CA ALA A 21 -12.61 4.89 -2.45
C ALA A 21 -13.85 5.06 -1.57
N ASN A 22 -14.35 6.29 -1.47
CA ASN A 22 -15.46 6.68 -0.57
C ASN A 22 -16.85 6.15 -0.98
N LEU A 23 -16.92 5.17 -1.88
CA LEU A 23 -18.19 4.59 -2.34
C LEU A 23 -18.72 3.51 -1.39
N GLU A 24 -17.89 3.04 -0.44
CA GLU A 24 -18.21 1.92 0.47
C GLU A 24 -17.71 2.20 1.90
N SER A 25 -18.22 1.45 2.88
CA SER A 25 -17.77 1.53 4.27
C SER A 25 -16.34 1.00 4.42
N SER A 26 -15.47 1.80 5.02
CA SER A 26 -14.08 1.46 5.31
C SER A 26 -13.84 1.29 6.82
N VAL A 27 -12.92 0.39 7.17
CA VAL A 27 -12.41 0.22 8.54
C VAL A 27 -10.92 0.54 8.53
N ILE A 28 -10.59 1.65 9.17
CA ILE A 28 -9.21 2.13 9.33
C ILE A 28 -8.81 1.96 10.79
N ARG A 29 -7.63 1.42 11.02
CA ARG A 29 -7.02 1.28 12.35
C ARG A 29 -5.72 2.07 12.42
N THR A 30 -5.20 2.26 13.63
CA THR A 30 -3.93 2.94 13.87
C THR A 30 -2.89 2.03 14.51
N ALA A 31 -1.64 2.32 14.22
CA ALA A 31 -0.45 1.60 14.68
C ALA A 31 0.75 2.55 14.72
N ALA A 32 1.95 2.05 14.99
CA ALA A 32 3.21 2.78 14.86
C ALA A 32 4.06 2.20 13.74
N ASN A 33 4.77 3.07 13.01
CA ASN A 33 5.84 2.64 12.12
C ASN A 33 7.05 2.23 12.97
N ALA A 34 7.31 0.92 13.02
CA ALA A 34 8.43 0.34 13.74
C ALA A 34 9.46 -0.30 12.78
N ASP A 35 9.41 0.05 11.49
CA ASP A 35 10.39 -0.41 10.51
C ASP A 35 11.71 0.36 10.66
N THR A 36 12.62 0.20 9.72
CA THR A 36 13.82 1.02 9.55
C THR A 36 13.66 2.00 8.38
N ASP A 37 12.49 2.00 7.72
CA ASP A 37 12.17 2.77 6.52
C ASP A 37 10.79 3.44 6.64
N ILE A 38 10.47 4.29 5.66
CA ILE A 38 9.19 4.96 5.52
C ILE A 38 8.15 3.97 4.99
N LEU A 39 7.02 3.89 5.68
CA LEU A 39 5.88 3.08 5.23
C LEU A 39 5.09 3.87 4.19
N VAL A 40 5.43 3.63 2.92
CA VAL A 40 4.81 4.26 1.76
C VAL A 40 3.31 3.99 1.72
N PHE A 41 2.53 5.01 1.38
CA PHE A 41 1.07 4.88 1.24
C PHE A 41 0.70 3.85 0.18
N GLY A 42 -0.46 3.21 0.36
CA GLY A 42 -0.97 2.17 -0.55
C GLY A 42 -0.12 0.91 -0.65
N ARG A 43 0.88 0.72 0.22
CA ARG A 43 1.63 -0.54 0.36
C ARG A 43 0.98 -1.46 1.39
N ALA A 44 1.13 -2.77 1.17
CA ALA A 44 0.86 -3.78 2.18
C ALA A 44 1.77 -3.61 3.39
N LEU A 45 1.19 -3.72 4.58
CA LEU A 45 1.86 -3.66 5.87
C LEU A 45 1.67 -4.97 6.63
N VAL A 46 2.71 -5.37 7.36
CA VAL A 46 2.69 -6.59 8.17
C VAL A 46 3.01 -6.26 9.63
N LYS A 47 2.67 -7.20 10.52
CA LYS A 47 2.95 -7.07 11.95
C LYS A 47 4.47 -7.08 12.20
N GLY A 48 4.92 -6.08 12.96
CA GLY A 48 6.27 -6.04 13.52
C GLY A 48 6.39 -6.85 14.81
N SER A 49 7.39 -6.53 15.64
CA SER A 49 7.64 -7.29 16.87
C SER A 49 6.68 -6.96 18.01
N GLY A 50 6.30 -5.68 18.15
CA GLY A 50 5.33 -5.21 19.12
C GLY A 50 3.88 -5.38 18.70
N ASP A 51 2.96 -5.17 19.65
CA ASP A 51 1.51 -5.33 19.43
C ASP A 51 0.93 -4.32 18.45
N LYS A 52 1.52 -3.12 18.41
CA LYS A 52 1.09 -2.00 17.54
C LYS A 52 2.10 -1.68 16.45
N ASP A 53 3.11 -2.53 16.27
CA ASP A 53 4.17 -2.30 15.31
C ASP A 53 3.70 -2.75 13.93
N LEU A 54 3.82 -1.87 12.94
CA LEU A 54 3.78 -2.28 11.54
C LEU A 54 5.11 -1.99 10.86
N ILE A 55 5.43 -2.87 9.93
CA ILE A 55 6.62 -2.82 9.09
C ILE A 55 6.25 -3.17 7.64
N LEU A 56 7.15 -2.90 6.72
CA LEU A 56 7.09 -3.44 5.37
C LEU A 56 7.28 -4.96 5.41
N PRO A 57 6.73 -5.68 4.42
CA PRO A 57 6.78 -7.12 4.46
C PRO A 57 8.21 -7.70 4.39
N VAL A 58 8.44 -8.76 5.17
CA VAL A 58 9.79 -9.36 5.34
C VAL A 58 9.91 -10.66 4.54
N ASP A 59 8.94 -11.56 4.72
CA ASP A 59 8.93 -12.88 4.11
C ASP A 59 7.49 -13.39 3.92
N ALA A 60 7.35 -14.63 3.47
CA ALA A 60 6.04 -15.23 3.21
C ALA A 60 5.21 -15.54 4.48
N ASN A 61 5.85 -15.57 5.66
CA ASN A 61 5.20 -15.89 6.94
C ASN A 61 4.74 -14.64 7.69
N SER A 62 5.05 -13.46 7.15
CA SER A 62 4.70 -12.19 7.77
C SER A 62 3.18 -12.04 7.87
N LEU A 63 2.68 -11.70 9.06
CA LEU A 63 1.25 -11.52 9.29
C LEU A 63 0.79 -10.22 8.64
N PHE A 64 0.01 -10.33 7.56
CA PHE A 64 -0.56 -9.19 6.87
C PHE A 64 -1.62 -8.48 7.72
N MET A 65 -1.43 -7.18 7.94
CA MET A 65 -2.26 -6.36 8.83
C MET A 65 -3.19 -5.41 8.08
N GLY A 66 -2.82 -5.02 6.86
CA GLY A 66 -3.62 -4.12 6.04
C GLY A 66 -2.77 -3.32 5.07
N ILE A 67 -3.33 -2.19 4.62
CA ILE A 67 -2.70 -1.34 3.59
C ILE A 67 -2.53 0.07 4.13
N ALA A 68 -1.35 0.66 3.96
CA ALA A 68 -1.06 2.02 4.42
C ALA A 68 -2.05 3.02 3.82
N TYR A 69 -2.76 3.74 4.69
CA TYR A 69 -3.73 4.77 4.30
C TYR A 69 -3.03 6.09 4.03
N ALA A 70 -3.43 6.82 3.00
CA ALA A 70 -2.86 8.13 2.73
C ALA A 70 -3.48 9.22 3.62
N THR A 71 -2.64 10.10 4.17
CA THR A 71 -3.07 11.22 5.03
C THR A 71 -2.44 12.53 4.60
N ASP A 72 -3.19 13.63 4.80
CA ASP A 72 -2.72 14.99 4.56
C ASP A 72 -2.07 15.64 5.80
N THR A 73 -2.00 14.89 6.91
CA THR A 73 -1.45 15.39 8.19
C THR A 73 0.07 15.43 8.25
N ILE A 74 0.75 14.82 7.28
CA ILE A 74 2.21 14.68 7.27
C ILE A 74 2.77 15.61 6.20
N GLU A 75 3.77 16.40 6.56
CA GLU A 75 4.48 17.22 5.59
C GLU A 75 5.29 16.33 4.64
N LYS A 76 5.14 16.53 3.32
CA LYS A 76 5.96 15.89 2.28
C LYS A 76 7.37 16.49 2.26
N ARG A 77 8.35 15.78 2.84
CA ARG A 77 9.72 16.26 3.03
C ARG A 77 10.74 15.14 2.86
N SER A 78 11.78 15.40 2.06
CA SER A 78 12.91 14.49 1.85
C SER A 78 13.64 14.20 3.16
N GLY A 79 14.04 12.94 3.38
CA GLY A 79 14.69 12.49 4.62
C GLY A 79 13.76 12.39 5.83
N PHE A 80 12.43 12.49 5.61
CA PHE A 80 11.45 12.38 6.67
C PHE A 80 10.25 11.52 6.25
N SER A 81 9.51 11.96 5.24
CA SER A 81 8.29 11.30 4.77
C SER A 81 8.36 10.85 3.31
N ILE A 82 9.46 11.18 2.63
CA ILE A 82 9.79 10.68 1.29
C ILE A 82 10.95 9.70 1.42
N ASN A 83 10.77 8.47 0.92
CA ASN A 83 11.81 7.45 0.93
C ASN A 83 12.88 7.70 -0.15
N ALA A 84 13.94 6.88 -0.17
CA ALA A 84 15.02 6.99 -1.15
C ALA A 84 14.56 6.88 -2.62
N ASP A 85 13.39 6.28 -2.80
CA ASP A 85 12.72 5.96 -4.05
C ASP A 85 11.78 7.09 -4.54
N GLY A 86 11.65 8.17 -3.78
CA GLY A 86 10.78 9.31 -4.07
C GLY A 86 9.32 9.12 -3.67
N ASP A 87 8.97 7.99 -3.03
CA ASP A 87 7.61 7.69 -2.59
C ASP A 87 7.30 8.33 -1.24
N PHE A 88 6.06 8.81 -1.10
CA PHE A 88 5.57 9.47 0.11
C PHE A 88 4.86 8.47 1.05
N GLY A 89 5.08 8.63 2.36
CA GLY A 89 4.48 7.75 3.37
C GLY A 89 4.69 8.20 4.80
N TYR A 90 4.46 7.27 5.72
CA TYR A 90 4.63 7.47 7.14
C TYR A 90 6.10 7.38 7.57
N PRO A 91 6.67 8.42 8.20
CA PRO A 91 8.01 8.41 8.78
C PRO A 91 8.20 7.32 9.83
N LEU A 92 9.45 7.02 10.15
CA LEU A 92 9.83 6.17 11.30
C LEU A 92 9.28 6.75 12.61
N ASP A 93 8.85 5.89 13.54
CA ASP A 93 8.33 6.22 14.87
C ASP A 93 7.07 7.09 14.86
N TRP A 94 6.35 7.13 13.74
CA TRP A 94 5.10 7.86 13.61
C TRP A 94 3.87 6.98 13.73
N THR A 95 2.79 7.57 14.24
CA THR A 95 1.47 6.96 14.19
C THR A 95 1.02 6.85 12.74
N ILE A 96 0.63 5.64 12.35
CA ILE A 96 0.16 5.33 11.01
C ILE A 96 -1.30 4.96 11.04
N SER A 97 -2.00 5.25 9.96
CA SER A 97 -3.33 4.72 9.68
C SER A 97 -3.24 3.67 8.59
N TYR A 98 -3.97 2.58 8.74
CA TYR A 98 -4.00 1.51 7.75
C TYR A 98 -5.42 0.97 7.56
N LEU A 99 -5.75 0.64 6.32
CA LEU A 99 -7.02 0.06 5.93
C LEU A 99 -7.00 -1.46 6.18
N VAL A 100 -8.01 -1.94 6.91
CA VAL A 100 -8.23 -3.36 7.20
C VAL A 100 -9.40 -3.91 6.39
N ARG A 101 -10.41 -3.07 6.10
CA ARG A 101 -11.56 -3.40 5.27
C ARG A 101 -11.98 -2.20 4.42
N GLY A 102 -12.32 -2.42 3.16
CA GLY A 102 -12.83 -1.40 2.24
C GLY A 102 -12.14 -1.46 0.88
N VAL A 103 -12.18 -0.36 0.14
CA VAL A 103 -11.52 -0.22 -1.15
C VAL A 103 -10.46 0.88 -1.09
N ILE A 104 -9.25 0.58 -1.54
CA ILE A 104 -8.10 1.50 -1.53
C ILE A 104 -7.35 1.47 -2.86
N GLY A 105 -6.82 2.61 -3.28
CA GLY A 105 -5.95 2.72 -4.45
C GLY A 105 -4.58 2.12 -4.16
N VAL A 106 -4.14 1.14 -4.94
CA VAL A 106 -2.82 0.51 -4.82
C VAL A 106 -2.09 0.49 -6.15
N LYS A 107 -0.76 0.64 -6.11
CA LYS A 107 0.08 0.53 -7.30
C LYS A 107 0.37 -0.93 -7.62
N VAL A 108 0.11 -1.34 -8.87
CA VAL A 108 0.39 -2.70 -9.34
C VAL A 108 1.68 -2.76 -10.16
N VAL A 109 2.43 -3.86 -10.02
CA VAL A 109 3.72 -4.03 -10.74
C VAL A 109 3.58 -4.70 -12.10
N GLN A 110 2.38 -5.21 -12.41
CA GLN A 110 2.09 -5.90 -13.66
C GLN A 110 0.64 -5.70 -14.07
N ASN A 111 0.27 -6.23 -15.23
CA ASN A 111 -1.11 -6.18 -15.69
C ASN A 111 -2.00 -7.01 -14.75
N VAL A 112 -3.10 -6.40 -14.31
CA VAL A 112 -4.11 -7.04 -13.45
C VAL A 112 -5.48 -6.88 -14.05
N ASN A 113 -6.40 -7.76 -13.67
CA ASN A 113 -7.81 -7.68 -13.98
C ASN A 113 -8.64 -8.15 -12.76
N PRO A 114 -9.97 -7.94 -12.76
CA PRO A 114 -10.80 -8.33 -11.62
C PRO A 114 -10.84 -9.83 -11.30
N ALA A 115 -10.45 -10.70 -12.22
CA ALA A 115 -10.33 -12.14 -11.99
C ALA A 115 -8.94 -12.56 -11.48
N SER A 116 -8.00 -11.62 -11.42
CA SER A 116 -6.64 -11.87 -10.93
C SER A 116 -6.64 -12.06 -9.42
N ASN A 117 -5.94 -13.09 -8.96
CA ASN A 117 -5.60 -13.22 -7.56
C ASN A 117 -4.77 -12.03 -7.10
N VAL A 118 -4.87 -11.64 -5.83
CA VAL A 118 -4.13 -10.51 -5.27
C VAL A 118 -2.96 -11.04 -4.47
N PHE A 119 -1.76 -10.60 -4.80
CA PHE A 119 -0.55 -10.92 -4.05
C PHE A 119 0.17 -9.65 -3.61
N TRP A 120 0.79 -9.67 -2.43
CA TRP A 120 1.71 -8.62 -1.98
C TRP A 120 3.15 -9.12 -1.97
N ILE A 121 4.09 -8.24 -2.29
CA ILE A 121 5.51 -8.57 -2.46
C ILE A 121 6.25 -8.47 -1.13
N HIS A 122 6.87 -9.56 -0.65
CA HIS A 122 7.86 -9.52 0.45
C HIS A 122 9.29 -9.39 -0.05
N THR A 123 9.61 -10.03 -1.17
CA THR A 123 10.99 -10.10 -1.68
C THR A 123 11.03 -9.47 -3.07
N PRO A 124 11.19 -8.15 -3.19
CA PRO A 124 11.17 -7.49 -4.49
C PRO A 124 12.35 -7.92 -5.37
N GLN A 125 12.10 -7.99 -6.68
CA GLN A 125 13.13 -8.02 -7.72
C GLN A 125 13.39 -6.61 -8.26
N THR A 126 14.33 -6.46 -9.19
CA THR A 126 14.65 -5.18 -9.82
C THR A 126 13.38 -4.50 -10.38
N GLY A 127 13.15 -3.25 -9.99
CA GLY A 127 11.99 -2.46 -10.40
C GLY A 127 10.70 -2.73 -9.61
N GLN A 128 10.73 -3.61 -8.61
CA GLN A 128 9.63 -3.84 -7.67
C GLN A 128 9.99 -3.32 -6.28
N ARG A 129 8.97 -3.03 -5.48
CA ARG A 129 9.11 -2.55 -4.10
C ARG A 129 8.32 -3.43 -3.15
N LYS A 130 8.79 -3.51 -1.90
CA LYS A 130 8.08 -4.23 -0.84
C LYS A 130 6.68 -3.66 -0.64
N GLY A 131 5.73 -4.57 -0.39
CA GLY A 131 4.33 -4.24 -0.17
C GLY A 131 3.57 -3.76 -1.41
N GLN A 132 4.19 -3.76 -2.60
CA GLN A 132 3.45 -3.61 -3.86
C GLN A 132 2.61 -4.83 -4.20
N PHE A 133 1.64 -4.64 -5.08
CA PHE A 133 0.68 -5.66 -5.45
C PHE A 133 0.89 -6.22 -6.85
N ARG A 134 0.57 -7.49 -7.01
CA ARG A 134 0.69 -8.25 -8.27
C ARG A 134 -0.39 -9.33 -8.38
N ALA A 135 -0.39 -10.05 -9.50
CA ALA A 135 -1.38 -11.09 -9.82
C ALA A 135 -0.91 -12.54 -9.62
N ASP A 136 0.35 -12.76 -9.24
CA ASP A 136 0.94 -14.09 -9.07
C ASP A 136 1.99 -14.13 -7.94
N ALA A 137 2.47 -15.33 -7.61
CA ALA A 137 3.41 -15.56 -6.51
C ALA A 137 4.89 -15.24 -6.82
N ASP A 138 5.24 -14.89 -8.07
CA ASP A 138 6.61 -14.58 -8.50
C ASP A 138 7.69 -15.61 -8.16
N THR A 139 7.39 -16.90 -8.28
CA THR A 139 8.30 -17.95 -7.79
C THR A 139 8.56 -17.80 -6.28
N ASN A 140 7.49 -17.60 -5.50
CA ASN A 140 7.52 -17.51 -4.03
C ASN A 140 8.14 -16.22 -3.45
N ARG A 141 8.03 -15.09 -4.16
CA ARG A 141 8.44 -13.76 -3.65
C ARG A 141 7.26 -12.88 -3.23
N ALA A 142 6.05 -13.37 -3.45
CA ALA A 142 4.81 -12.72 -3.07
C ALA A 142 3.81 -13.71 -2.48
N VAL A 143 2.97 -13.22 -1.58
CA VAL A 143 1.97 -14.02 -0.86
C VAL A 143 0.57 -13.59 -1.25
N GLN A 144 -0.31 -14.57 -1.45
CA GLN A 144 -1.70 -14.33 -1.81
C GLN A 144 -2.48 -13.75 -0.63
N ILE A 145 -3.32 -12.76 -0.90
CA ILE A 145 -4.39 -12.31 0.00
C ILE A 145 -5.68 -12.92 -0.50
N THR A 146 -6.18 -13.95 0.19
CA THR A 146 -7.39 -14.66 -0.23
C THR A 146 -8.67 -13.83 -0.10
N ASN A 147 -8.69 -12.86 0.82
CA ASN A 147 -9.83 -11.97 1.06
C ASN A 147 -9.66 -10.59 0.40
N ALA A 148 -9.07 -10.56 -0.80
CA ALA A 148 -8.90 -9.34 -1.57
C ALA A 148 -9.20 -9.55 -3.07
N ARG A 149 -9.63 -8.48 -3.74
CA ARG A 149 -9.91 -8.49 -5.19
C ARG A 149 -9.58 -7.14 -5.84
N PHE A 150 -9.00 -7.16 -7.03
CA PHE A 150 -8.90 -5.96 -7.86
C PHE A 150 -10.29 -5.60 -8.39
N MET A 151 -10.66 -4.32 -8.28
CA MET A 151 -11.98 -3.84 -8.72
C MET A 151 -11.98 -3.37 -10.17
N LYS A 152 -10.80 -3.19 -10.77
CA LYS A 152 -10.61 -2.71 -12.15
C LYS A 152 -9.35 -3.32 -12.75
N SER A 153 -9.34 -3.49 -14.07
CA SER A 153 -8.13 -3.80 -14.80
C SER A 153 -7.16 -2.62 -14.81
N GLY A 154 -5.87 -2.91 -14.76
CA GLY A 154 -4.79 -1.92 -14.83
C GLY A 154 -3.55 -2.51 -15.46
N THR A 155 -2.67 -1.64 -15.94
CA THR A 155 -1.36 -2.01 -16.46
C THR A 155 -0.29 -1.87 -15.39
N ALA A 156 0.88 -2.47 -15.61
CA ALA A 156 2.05 -2.25 -14.76
C ALA A 156 2.29 -0.75 -14.48
N GLY A 157 2.53 -0.41 -13.22
CA GLY A 157 2.78 0.96 -12.76
C GLY A 157 1.53 1.80 -12.47
N SER A 158 0.34 1.37 -12.91
CA SER A 158 -0.91 2.09 -12.65
C SER A 158 -1.42 1.88 -11.21
N VAL A 159 -2.21 2.84 -10.73
CA VAL A 159 -2.97 2.71 -9.48
C VAL A 159 -4.35 2.13 -9.80
N VAL A 160 -4.71 1.05 -9.11
CA VAL A 160 -6.00 0.38 -9.25
C VAL A 160 -6.72 0.29 -7.91
N PRO A 161 -8.07 0.37 -7.90
CA PRO A 161 -8.85 0.09 -6.70
C PRO A 161 -8.74 -1.39 -6.32
N LEU A 162 -8.30 -1.64 -5.09
CA LEU A 162 -8.23 -2.96 -4.47
C LEU A 162 -9.22 -3.02 -3.30
N SER A 163 -10.12 -4.00 -3.34
CA SER A 163 -11.01 -4.30 -2.23
C SER A 163 -10.35 -5.33 -1.31
N ILE A 164 -10.45 -5.08 0.00
CA ILE A 164 -9.90 -5.94 1.04
C ILE A 164 -10.90 -6.13 2.17
N ASN A 165 -10.93 -7.32 2.75
CA ASN A 165 -11.78 -7.64 3.91
C ASN A 165 -11.02 -8.55 4.89
N LEU A 166 -10.21 -7.94 5.75
CA LEU A 166 -9.60 -8.62 6.88
C LEU A 166 -10.56 -8.51 8.07
N ALA A 167 -10.87 -9.64 8.70
CA ALA A 167 -11.79 -9.72 9.83
C ALA A 167 -11.28 -8.94 11.06
#